data_AF-A0A2I1CH97-F1
#
_entry.id   AF-A0A2I1CH97-F1
#
_cell.length_a   1.000
_cell.length_b   1.000
_cell.length_c   1.000
_cell.angle_alpha   90.00
_cell.angle_beta   90.00
_cell.angle_gamma   90.00
#
_symmetry.space_group_name_H-M   'P 1'
#
loop_
_entity.id
_entity.type
_entity.pdbx_description
1 polymer ?
#
loop_
_entity_poly.entity_id
_entity_poly.type
_entity_poly.pdbx_seq_one_letter_code
_entity_poly.pdbx_strand_id
1 'polypeptide(L)'
;MDYFRVTDVWYERIGGKVGAKVRFEKLNLSTKSWWAGKASAAPVPYHQRPEIQAEINDCAACHTASPRIYNEGWMCLQPTCDSFWTIIAFESPLDFTFHRNFIQARTAPAPEAVPHHDLVPNLLQTLEEDGEGVSYSRIAWKGIVCPLCQKCISRRYWHGWKCTDELSPIMRKGETSCTFKKMLTVQPVSLRSVIDDFGLGPNKRACHFDPRFAVPEIDDETLFPYRKLTYRIPGVGSITHFVANRTINSRPNGPNDLFRQLQVADFGLRRYPLQQSVGKRANLLSKTILVLLTHKSSVAGTLTAHFAVNYGMPYKYIVSVDSRPFTDAPDEIQQALGRLTWATERAVAGSGDTFLPPNELLMLGYFEDMKIGYHDDGESSLGPTIATLSLGAKSVMSIRMKYKYYNGLSKAKTLLKDDPVLAGCKMEAERRSLKSQLANGEIDQITYNNLRRKALQKGKCGEAPVEIKMELNHGDLVVMHGENLQTYYEVEAFQKPRIIKEMMLTLR
;
A
#
# COMPACT_ATOMS: atom_id res chain seq x y z
N MET A 1 -3.25 1.80 27.60
CA MET A 1 -4.60 1.60 27.01
C MET A 1 -5.42 0.77 27.98
N ASP A 2 -6.74 0.63 27.76
CA ASP A 2 -7.61 -0.18 28.62
C ASP A 2 -8.77 -0.77 27.80
N TYR A 3 -9.55 -1.66 28.41
CA TYR A 3 -10.75 -2.22 27.81
C TYR A 3 -12.00 -1.46 28.21
N PHE A 4 -12.95 -1.41 27.29
CA PHE A 4 -14.19 -0.72 27.48
C PHE A 4 -15.34 -1.60 27.03
N ARG A 5 -16.44 -1.57 27.78
CA ARG A 5 -17.73 -2.07 27.29
C ARG A 5 -18.55 -0.91 26.76
N VAL A 6 -19.34 -1.19 25.73
CA VAL A 6 -20.41 -0.30 25.30
C VAL A 6 -21.59 -0.53 26.23
N THR A 7 -22.08 0.53 26.88
CA THR A 7 -23.26 0.45 27.76
C THR A 7 -24.50 1.03 27.12
N ASP A 8 -24.35 2.06 26.31
CA ASP A 8 -25.45 2.81 25.73
C ASP A 8 -25.10 3.19 24.29
N VAL A 9 -26.09 3.11 23.41
CA VAL A 9 -26.05 3.64 22.05
C VAL A 9 -27.32 4.46 21.87
N TRP A 10 -27.17 5.71 21.44
CA TRP A 10 -28.30 6.60 21.17
C TRP A 10 -28.08 7.40 19.91
N TYR A 11 -29.14 8.03 19.42
CA TYR A 11 -29.12 8.79 18.17
C TYR A 11 -29.33 10.27 18.39
N GLU A 12 -28.71 11.06 17.52
CA GLU A 12 -28.71 12.51 17.55
C GLU A 12 -28.93 13.11 16.18
N ARG A 13 -29.43 14.35 16.12
CA ARG A 13 -29.47 15.13 14.88
C ARG A 13 -28.25 16.03 14.79
N ILE A 14 -27.36 15.73 13.84
CA ILE A 14 -26.10 16.47 13.62
C ILE A 14 -26.08 16.94 12.17
N GLY A 15 -26.11 18.26 11.95
CA GLY A 15 -26.02 18.85 10.61
C GLY A 15 -27.11 18.35 9.64
N GLY A 16 -28.35 18.19 10.13
CA GLY A 16 -29.49 17.68 9.36
C GLY A 16 -29.52 16.17 9.15
N LYS A 17 -28.52 15.42 9.64
CA LYS A 17 -28.46 13.95 9.57
C LYS A 17 -28.65 13.32 10.93
N VAL A 18 -29.02 12.04 10.95
CA VAL A 18 -29.05 11.22 12.15
C VAL A 18 -27.70 10.53 12.34
N GLY A 19 -27.08 10.71 13.50
CA GLY A 19 -25.82 10.08 13.88
C GLY A 19 -25.95 9.30 15.19
N ALA A 20 -25.27 8.17 15.31
CA ALA A 20 -25.21 7.41 16.56
C ALA A 20 -24.07 7.90 17.44
N LYS A 21 -24.31 8.01 18.75
CA LYS A 21 -23.29 8.15 19.79
C LYS A 21 -23.27 6.92 20.67
N VAL A 22 -22.12 6.67 21.27
CA VAL A 22 -21.84 5.47 22.06
C VAL A 22 -21.19 5.88 23.37
N ARG A 23 -21.65 5.29 24.48
CA ARG A 23 -21.05 5.44 25.81
C ARG A 23 -20.16 4.25 26.11
N PHE A 24 -18.91 4.54 26.49
CA PHE A 24 -17.91 3.55 26.86
C PHE A 24 -17.66 3.55 28.36
N GLU A 25 -17.71 2.39 28.98
CA GLU A 25 -17.29 2.18 30.36
C GLU A 25 -15.99 1.39 30.42
N LYS A 26 -14.96 2.02 31.00
CA LYS A 26 -13.69 1.36 31.33
C LYS A 26 -13.94 0.17 32.26
N LEU A 27 -13.44 -1.02 31.89
CA LEU A 27 -13.60 -2.24 32.67
C LEU A 27 -12.69 -2.25 33.91
N ASN A 28 -11.39 -2.02 33.74
CA ASN A 28 -10.45 -2.01 34.86
C ASN A 28 -10.43 -0.64 35.56
N LEU A 29 -11.09 -0.54 36.70
CA LEU A 29 -11.16 0.70 37.49
C LEU A 29 -10.07 0.81 38.56
N SER A 30 -9.24 -0.22 38.75
CA SER A 30 -8.14 -0.22 39.72
C SER A 30 -6.96 0.64 39.27
N THR A 31 -6.79 0.82 37.97
CA THR A 31 -5.70 1.60 37.38
C THR A 31 -6.17 2.98 36.97
N LYS A 32 -5.28 3.96 37.13
CA LYS A 32 -5.51 5.33 36.65
C LYS A 32 -5.66 5.34 35.13
N SER A 33 -6.69 6.02 34.62
CA SER A 33 -6.92 6.13 33.18
C SER A 33 -5.84 6.96 32.49
N TRP A 34 -5.49 6.61 31.25
CA TRP A 34 -4.44 7.32 30.49
C TRP A 34 -4.84 8.77 30.13
N TRP A 35 -6.14 9.08 30.13
CA TRP A 35 -6.69 10.43 29.94
C TRP A 35 -6.91 11.19 31.25
N ALA A 36 -6.59 10.59 32.41
CA ALA A 36 -6.67 11.30 33.68
C ALA A 36 -5.56 12.36 33.79
N GLY A 37 -5.85 13.50 34.41
CA GLY A 37 -4.85 14.55 34.62
C GLY A 37 -3.62 14.02 35.35
N LYS A 38 -2.41 14.42 34.94
CA LYS A 38 -1.15 13.88 35.49
C LYS A 38 -1.09 13.93 37.02
N ALA A 39 -1.54 15.03 37.62
CA ALA A 39 -1.58 15.24 39.07
C ALA A 39 -2.82 14.68 39.79
N SER A 40 -3.78 14.07 39.09
CA SER A 40 -4.98 13.51 39.73
C SER A 40 -4.64 12.31 40.63
N ALA A 41 -5.40 12.18 41.72
CA ALA A 41 -5.26 11.08 42.68
C ALA A 41 -5.51 9.70 42.04
N ALA A 42 -5.11 8.65 42.75
CA ALA A 42 -5.43 7.29 42.38
C ALA A 42 -6.97 7.08 42.36
N PRO A 43 -7.49 6.20 41.48
CA PRO A 43 -8.92 5.95 41.43
C PRO A 43 -9.41 5.32 42.75
N VAL A 44 -10.55 5.79 43.23
CA VAL A 44 -11.23 5.19 44.39
C VAL A 44 -11.63 3.74 44.04
N PRO A 45 -11.40 2.74 44.91
CA PRO A 45 -11.84 1.36 44.68
C PRO A 45 -13.33 1.26 44.38
N TYR A 46 -13.74 0.30 43.53
CA TYR A 46 -15.14 0.19 43.09
C TYR A 46 -16.14 0.12 44.25
N HIS A 47 -15.83 -0.68 45.28
CA HIS A 47 -16.68 -0.88 46.46
C HIS A 47 -16.87 0.37 47.34
N GLN A 48 -16.08 1.43 47.13
CA GLN A 48 -16.18 2.70 47.85
C GLN A 48 -16.86 3.79 47.01
N ARG A 49 -17.29 3.46 45.79
CA ARG A 49 -17.95 4.43 44.89
C ARG A 49 -19.45 4.47 45.20
N PRO A 50 -20.07 5.66 45.14
CA PRO A 50 -21.52 5.76 45.25
C PRO A 50 -22.18 5.05 44.07
N GLU A 51 -23.30 4.37 44.35
CA GLU A 51 -24.16 3.84 43.30
C GLU A 51 -24.93 5.01 42.68
N ILE A 52 -24.70 5.25 41.39
CA ILE A 52 -25.34 6.31 40.61
C ILE A 52 -26.03 5.63 39.44
N GLN A 53 -27.31 5.94 39.24
CA GLN A 53 -28.10 5.47 38.11
C GLN A 53 -28.48 6.66 37.23
N ALA A 54 -28.55 6.42 35.92
CA ALA A 54 -29.08 7.43 35.00
C ALA A 54 -30.58 7.57 35.25
N GLU A 55 -31.07 8.81 35.24
CA GLU A 55 -32.50 9.07 35.22
C GLU A 55 -33.08 8.52 33.91
N ILE A 56 -34.22 7.86 33.97
CA ILE A 56 -34.94 7.35 32.79
C ILE A 56 -36.31 8.05 32.72
N ASN A 57 -36.73 8.40 31.51
CA ASN A 57 -38.07 8.92 31.26
C ASN A 57 -38.63 8.33 29.97
N ASP A 58 -39.95 8.14 29.93
CA ASP A 58 -40.63 7.58 28.78
C ASP A 58 -41.08 8.72 27.85
N CYS A 59 -40.82 8.54 26.55
CA CYS A 59 -41.33 9.49 25.56
C CYS A 59 -42.87 9.42 25.49
N ALA A 60 -43.55 10.54 25.63
CA ALA A 60 -45.02 10.58 25.56
C ALA A 60 -45.59 10.17 24.17
N ALA A 61 -44.81 10.28 23.09
CA ALA A 61 -45.26 9.97 21.73
C ALA A 61 -45.01 8.52 21.30
N CYS A 62 -43.85 7.94 21.64
CA CYS A 62 -43.50 6.56 21.24
C CYS A 62 -43.39 5.58 22.40
N HIS A 63 -43.59 6.04 23.64
CA HIS A 63 -43.50 5.26 24.89
C HIS A 63 -42.18 4.50 25.08
N THR A 64 -41.13 4.89 24.35
CA THR A 64 -39.80 4.30 24.48
C THR A 64 -39.05 5.01 25.61
N ALA A 65 -38.58 4.23 26.58
CA ALA A 65 -37.73 4.70 27.66
C ALA A 65 -36.40 5.23 27.12
N SER A 66 -36.00 6.42 27.56
CA SER A 66 -34.72 7.03 27.21
C SER A 66 -34.01 7.54 28.47
N PRO A 67 -32.68 7.36 28.61
CA PRO A 67 -31.94 7.93 29.72
C PRO A 67 -31.79 9.46 29.54
N ARG A 68 -31.63 10.19 30.65
CA ARG A 68 -31.29 11.61 30.63
C ARG A 68 -29.83 11.79 30.26
N ILE A 69 -29.56 11.96 28.98
CA ILE A 69 -28.19 12.11 28.47
C ILE A 69 -27.65 13.53 28.68
N TYR A 70 -28.53 14.54 28.63
CA TYR A 70 -28.15 15.95 28.56
C TYR A 70 -28.77 16.78 29.70
N ASN A 71 -28.08 17.83 30.15
CA ASN A 71 -28.59 18.72 31.19
C ASN A 71 -29.75 19.58 30.68
N GLU A 72 -29.69 19.95 29.40
CA GLU A 72 -30.57 20.91 28.72
C GLU A 72 -32.03 20.45 28.71
N GLY A 73 -32.29 19.14 28.74
CA GLY A 73 -33.64 18.63 28.86
C GLY A 73 -33.79 17.18 28.42
N TRP A 74 -35.01 16.67 28.59
CA TRP A 74 -35.42 15.37 28.10
C TRP A 74 -35.76 15.44 26.61
N MET A 75 -35.28 14.44 25.86
CA MET A 75 -35.52 14.31 24.42
C MET A 75 -35.79 12.85 24.08
N CYS A 76 -36.63 12.62 23.07
CA CYS A 76 -36.73 11.29 22.48
C CYS A 76 -35.49 11.02 21.63
N LEU A 77 -34.82 9.89 21.88
CA LEU A 77 -33.59 9.48 21.19
C LEU A 77 -33.86 8.45 20.08
N GLN A 78 -35.13 8.19 19.78
CA GLN A 78 -35.57 7.23 18.78
C GLN A 78 -35.77 7.92 17.42
N PRO A 79 -34.96 7.64 16.38
CA PRO A 79 -35.04 8.36 15.09
C PRO A 79 -36.36 8.26 14.35
N THR A 80 -37.15 7.21 14.64
CA THR A 80 -38.46 6.97 14.02
C THR A 80 -39.61 7.67 14.74
N CYS A 81 -39.36 8.37 15.84
CA CYS A 81 -40.38 9.09 16.60
C CYS A 81 -40.53 10.53 16.09
N ASP A 82 -41.76 11.03 16.00
CA ASP A 82 -42.03 12.41 15.61
C ASP A 82 -41.48 13.44 16.61
N SER A 83 -41.30 13.03 17.88
CA SER A 83 -40.66 13.84 18.93
C SER A 83 -39.14 13.64 19.00
N PHE A 84 -38.52 13.03 17.99
CA PHE A 84 -37.08 12.79 17.96
C PHE A 84 -36.29 14.09 18.01
N TRP A 85 -35.36 14.19 18.97
CA TRP A 85 -34.41 15.29 19.08
C TRP A 85 -35.06 16.67 19.29
N THR A 86 -36.17 16.71 20.04
CA THR A 86 -36.84 17.96 20.45
C THR A 86 -36.94 18.05 21.98
N ILE A 87 -36.78 19.27 22.52
CA ILE A 87 -36.92 19.55 23.96
C ILE A 87 -38.20 20.35 24.16
N ILE A 88 -39.18 19.79 24.88
CA ILE A 88 -40.45 20.48 25.22
C ILE A 88 -41.08 21.15 23.97
N ALA A 89 -41.13 20.42 22.84
CA ALA A 89 -41.65 20.88 21.55
C ALA A 89 -40.93 22.08 20.89
N PHE A 90 -39.75 22.49 21.39
CA PHE A 90 -38.88 23.48 20.74
C PHE A 90 -37.67 22.83 20.05
N GLU A 91 -37.09 23.55 19.09
CA GLU A 91 -35.82 23.16 18.48
C GLU A 91 -34.72 23.08 19.54
N SER A 92 -33.91 22.03 19.44
CA SER A 92 -32.87 21.76 20.42
C SER A 92 -31.69 22.73 20.26
N PRO A 93 -30.99 23.11 21.34
CA PRO A 93 -29.79 23.94 21.27
C PRO A 93 -28.69 23.34 20.38
N LEU A 94 -27.78 24.20 19.90
CA LEU A 94 -26.62 23.76 19.10
C LEU A 94 -25.56 23.05 19.96
N ASP A 95 -25.43 23.43 21.24
CA ASP A 95 -24.46 22.89 22.18
C ASP A 95 -25.17 22.20 23.34
N PHE A 96 -24.69 21.01 23.71
CA PHE A 96 -25.22 20.22 24.82
C PHE A 96 -24.14 19.81 25.80
N THR A 97 -24.52 19.70 27.06
CA THR A 97 -23.67 19.26 28.16
C THR A 97 -24.19 17.96 28.75
N PHE A 98 -23.31 16.98 28.88
CA PHE A 98 -23.71 15.67 29.40
C PHE A 98 -24.21 15.75 30.84
N HIS A 99 -25.31 15.05 31.11
CA HIS A 99 -25.86 14.93 32.44
C HIS A 99 -24.92 14.12 33.35
N ARG A 100 -24.67 14.65 34.55
CA ARG A 100 -23.68 14.08 35.48
C ARG A 100 -24.01 12.63 35.86
N ASN A 101 -25.27 12.34 36.17
CA ASN A 101 -25.69 11.00 36.57
C ASN A 101 -25.51 9.99 35.43
N PHE A 102 -25.74 10.39 34.18
CA PHE A 102 -25.53 9.51 33.02
C PHE A 102 -24.05 9.19 32.79
N ILE A 103 -23.16 10.19 32.88
CA ILE A 103 -21.72 9.95 32.72
C ILE A 103 -21.15 9.14 33.88
N GLN A 104 -21.60 9.41 35.11
CA GLN A 104 -21.09 8.77 36.32
C GLN A 104 -21.72 7.41 36.62
N ALA A 105 -22.90 7.10 36.04
CA ALA A 105 -23.56 5.82 36.21
C ALA A 105 -22.63 4.66 35.85
N ARG A 106 -22.81 3.52 36.50
CA ARG A 106 -22.02 2.33 36.21
C ARG A 106 -22.92 1.12 36.17
N THR A 107 -22.82 0.33 35.10
CA THR A 107 -23.41 -1.00 35.12
C THR A 107 -22.67 -1.85 36.18
N ALA A 108 -23.38 -2.79 36.80
CA ALA A 108 -22.77 -3.72 37.74
C ALA A 108 -21.54 -4.42 37.12
N PRO A 109 -20.52 -4.80 37.91
CA PRO A 109 -19.40 -5.57 37.43
C PRO A 109 -19.94 -6.92 36.94
N ALA A 110 -19.58 -7.27 35.72
CA ALA A 110 -19.89 -8.56 35.11
C ALA A 110 -18.60 -9.37 35.10
N PRO A 111 -18.40 -10.34 36.01
CA PRO A 111 -17.19 -11.17 36.06
C PRO A 111 -16.89 -11.88 34.73
N GLU A 112 -17.93 -12.15 33.94
CA GLU A 112 -17.89 -12.77 32.62
C GLU A 112 -17.40 -11.82 31.51
N ALA A 113 -17.41 -10.50 31.73
CA ALA A 113 -16.96 -9.50 30.76
C ALA A 113 -15.42 -9.40 30.72
N VAL A 114 -14.78 -10.49 30.30
CA VAL A 114 -13.33 -10.62 30.18
C VAL A 114 -12.91 -10.30 28.74
N PRO A 115 -11.80 -9.55 28.53
CA PRO A 115 -11.27 -9.33 27.20
C PRO A 115 -10.89 -10.62 26.48
N HIS A 116 -11.20 -10.72 25.19
CA HIS A 116 -10.82 -11.88 24.38
C HIS A 116 -9.30 -12.02 24.17
N HIS A 117 -8.59 -10.89 24.08
CA HIS A 117 -7.16 -10.85 23.78
C HIS A 117 -6.49 -9.66 24.46
N ASP A 118 -5.21 -9.77 24.79
CA ASP A 118 -4.38 -8.69 25.33
C ASP A 118 -4.27 -7.49 24.38
N LEU A 119 -4.30 -6.26 24.93
CA LEU A 119 -4.10 -5.02 24.18
C LEU A 119 -2.68 -4.93 23.59
N VAL A 120 -1.73 -5.54 24.29
CA VAL A 120 -0.35 -5.72 23.82
C VAL A 120 -0.15 -7.22 23.65
N PRO A 121 -0.39 -7.76 22.44
CA PRO A 121 -0.17 -9.17 22.19
C PRO A 121 1.29 -9.53 22.46
N ASN A 122 1.53 -10.69 23.08
CA ASN A 122 2.86 -11.23 23.30
C ASN A 122 3.44 -11.87 22.02
N LEU A 123 3.45 -11.08 20.94
CA LEU A 123 3.90 -11.52 19.62
C LEU A 123 5.37 -11.99 19.64
N LEU A 124 6.21 -11.41 20.50
CA LEU A 124 7.62 -11.75 20.53
C LEU A 124 7.88 -13.19 20.99
N GLN A 125 7.09 -13.69 21.94
CA GLN A 125 7.21 -15.05 22.44
C GLN A 125 6.66 -16.06 21.43
N THR A 126 5.50 -15.78 20.83
CA THR A 126 4.89 -16.71 19.86
C THR A 126 5.76 -16.91 18.62
N LEU A 127 6.50 -15.88 18.20
CA LEU A 127 7.44 -15.99 17.07
C LEU A 127 8.61 -16.96 17.32
N GLU A 128 8.93 -17.27 18.57
CA GLU A 128 9.98 -18.24 18.94
C GLU A 128 9.46 -19.68 18.99
N GLU A 129 8.15 -19.85 19.23
CA GLU A 129 7.50 -21.15 19.39
C GLU A 129 7.16 -21.83 18.04
N ASP A 130 6.93 -21.05 16.98
CA ASP A 130 6.31 -21.53 15.73
C ASP A 130 7.25 -22.19 14.67
N GLY A 131 8.50 -22.53 15.00
CA GLY A 131 9.37 -23.33 14.11
C GLY A 131 9.80 -22.65 12.78
N GLU A 132 10.17 -23.44 11.77
CA GLU A 132 10.73 -22.95 10.49
C GLU A 132 9.70 -22.16 9.65
N GLY A 133 10.11 -21.01 9.07
CA GLY A 133 9.31 -20.26 8.08
C GLY A 133 8.49 -19.07 8.63
N VAL A 134 8.35 -18.95 9.94
CA VAL A 134 7.60 -17.87 10.62
C VAL A 134 8.11 -16.49 10.26
N SER A 135 9.43 -16.35 10.03
CA SER A 135 10.09 -15.07 9.71
C SER A 135 9.53 -14.37 8.46
N TYR A 136 8.85 -15.09 7.58
CA TYR A 136 8.29 -14.59 6.32
C TYR A 136 6.77 -14.50 6.31
N SER A 137 6.13 -14.94 7.38
CA SER A 137 4.67 -14.99 7.50
C SER A 137 4.06 -13.60 7.68
N ARG A 138 2.75 -13.53 7.44
CA ARG A 138 1.91 -12.37 7.74
C ARG A 138 1.82 -12.00 9.23
N ILE A 139 2.45 -12.74 10.14
CA ILE A 139 2.54 -12.30 11.53
C ILE A 139 3.87 -11.58 11.80
N ALA A 140 4.96 -12.02 11.16
CA ALA A 140 6.30 -11.43 11.30
C ALA A 140 6.49 -10.06 10.62
N TRP A 141 5.60 -9.67 9.70
CA TRP A 141 5.61 -8.32 9.09
C TRP A 141 4.99 -7.22 10.00
N LYS A 142 4.31 -7.58 11.10
CA LYS A 142 3.53 -6.64 11.91
C LYS A 142 4.44 -5.77 12.78
N GLY A 143 3.90 -4.66 13.26
CA GLY A 143 4.54 -3.90 14.32
C GLY A 143 4.49 -4.64 15.66
N ILE A 144 5.46 -4.35 16.53
CA ILE A 144 5.51 -4.84 17.92
C ILE A 144 5.42 -3.67 18.89
N VAL A 145 5.15 -3.95 20.17
CA VAL A 145 5.32 -2.97 21.24
C VAL A 145 6.66 -3.22 21.91
N CYS A 146 7.46 -2.17 22.08
CA CYS A 146 8.75 -2.26 22.77
C CYS A 146 8.55 -2.68 24.23
N PRO A 147 9.17 -3.77 24.71
CA PRO A 147 9.03 -4.17 26.11
C PRO A 147 9.68 -3.18 27.08
N LEU A 148 10.70 -2.43 26.64
CA LEU A 148 11.43 -1.48 27.49
C LEU A 148 10.71 -0.13 27.61
N CYS A 149 10.30 0.46 26.50
CA CYS A 149 9.76 1.83 26.48
C CYS A 149 8.29 1.92 26.03
N GLN A 150 7.64 0.79 25.76
CA GLN A 150 6.21 0.69 25.39
C GLN A 150 5.80 1.47 24.13
N LYS A 151 6.78 1.86 23.28
CA LYS A 151 6.53 2.48 21.97
C LYS A 151 6.15 1.40 20.95
N CYS A 152 5.23 1.70 20.04
CA CYS A 152 4.97 0.86 18.89
C CYS A 152 6.11 0.97 17.88
N ILE A 153 6.67 -0.17 17.46
CA ILE A 153 7.80 -0.27 16.53
C ILE A 153 7.32 -0.98 15.27
N SER A 154 7.50 -0.36 14.11
CA SER A 154 7.21 -1.00 12.82
C SER A 154 8.30 -2.00 12.42
N ARG A 155 7.94 -3.08 11.71
CA ARG A 155 8.91 -3.96 11.04
C ARG A 155 9.56 -3.19 9.90
N ARG A 156 10.67 -2.48 10.17
CA ARG A 156 11.41 -1.68 9.19
C ARG A 156 12.55 -2.47 8.54
N TYR A 157 13.22 -3.33 9.29
CA TYR A 157 14.40 -4.05 8.82
C TYR A 157 14.01 -5.45 8.36
N TRP A 158 14.65 -5.94 7.30
CA TRP A 158 14.42 -7.28 6.77
C TRP A 158 14.53 -8.35 7.86
N HIS A 159 15.57 -8.23 8.69
CA HIS A 159 15.85 -9.17 9.77
C HIS A 159 15.14 -8.86 11.09
N GLY A 160 14.53 -7.69 11.30
CA GLY A 160 14.09 -7.37 12.66
C GLY A 160 13.34 -6.06 12.90
N TRP A 161 13.21 -5.77 14.19
CA TRP A 161 12.74 -4.52 14.75
C TRP A 161 13.86 -3.85 15.55
N LYS A 162 13.98 -2.53 15.40
CA LYS A 162 14.82 -1.68 16.23
C LYS A 162 13.94 -0.57 16.80
N CYS A 163 13.97 -0.35 18.10
CA CYS A 163 13.12 0.65 18.74
C CYS A 163 13.52 2.09 18.41
N THR A 164 14.81 2.32 18.23
CA THR A 164 15.36 3.61 17.81
C THR A 164 16.36 3.35 16.69
N ASP A 165 16.32 4.19 15.67
CA ASP A 165 17.24 4.17 14.54
C ASP A 165 17.50 5.59 14.02
N GLU A 166 18.45 5.72 13.09
CA GLU A 166 18.88 6.98 12.49
C GLU A 166 17.75 7.73 11.75
N LEU A 167 16.70 7.01 11.37
CA LEU A 167 15.54 7.52 10.64
C LEU A 167 14.32 7.74 11.56
N SER A 168 14.50 7.61 12.88
CA SER A 168 13.46 7.91 13.86
C SER A 168 13.31 9.42 13.99
N PRO A 169 12.08 9.97 13.99
CA PRO A 169 11.88 11.42 14.08
C PRO A 169 12.59 11.97 15.32
N ILE A 170 13.31 13.08 15.10
CA ILE A 170 14.20 13.77 16.04
C ILE A 170 13.66 13.67 17.47
N MET A 171 14.41 12.97 18.32
CA MET A 171 14.09 12.87 19.75
C MET A 171 13.97 14.26 20.36
N ARG A 172 12.97 14.45 21.23
CA ARG A 172 12.89 15.67 22.05
C ARG A 172 14.15 15.74 22.92
N LYS A 173 14.77 16.92 23.02
CA LYS A 173 15.95 17.16 23.89
C LYS A 173 15.70 16.57 25.28
N GLY A 174 16.55 15.63 25.70
CA GLY A 174 16.54 15.01 27.03
C GLY A 174 15.97 13.59 27.13
N GLU A 175 15.49 12.99 26.04
CA GLU A 175 14.96 11.61 26.07
C GLU A 175 16.07 10.61 25.68
N THR A 176 16.42 9.68 26.58
CA THR A 176 17.38 8.60 26.31
C THR A 176 16.85 7.67 25.21
N SER A 177 17.63 7.44 24.16
CA SER A 177 17.26 6.53 23.06
C SER A 177 17.11 5.10 23.56
N CYS A 178 15.97 4.46 23.27
CA CYS A 178 15.72 3.08 23.66
C CYS A 178 16.57 2.13 22.82
N THR A 179 17.36 1.28 23.48
CA THR A 179 18.32 0.36 22.84
C THR A 179 17.74 -0.98 22.42
N PHE A 180 16.44 -1.21 22.67
CA PHE A 180 15.79 -2.47 22.34
C PHE A 180 15.87 -2.79 20.84
N LYS A 181 16.32 -4.02 20.54
CA LYS A 181 16.30 -4.62 19.21
C LYS A 181 15.85 -6.08 19.31
N LYS A 182 15.04 -6.52 18.36
CA LYS A 182 14.68 -7.93 18.16
C LYS A 182 15.00 -8.30 16.73
N MET A 183 16.00 -9.15 16.55
CA MET A 183 16.38 -9.70 15.24
C MET A 183 15.87 -11.14 15.17
N LEU A 184 15.30 -11.51 14.04
CA LEU A 184 14.89 -12.87 13.72
C LEU A 184 16.00 -13.52 12.90
N THR A 185 16.26 -14.79 13.19
CA THR A 185 17.06 -15.64 12.30
C THR A 185 16.23 -15.90 11.05
N VAL A 186 16.71 -15.38 9.92
CA VAL A 186 16.05 -15.54 8.62
C VAL A 186 16.54 -16.86 8.04
N GLN A 187 15.67 -17.88 8.05
CA GLN A 187 16.03 -19.19 7.50
C GLN A 187 15.99 -19.15 5.97
N PRO A 188 17.03 -19.63 5.27
CA PRO A 188 16.97 -19.75 3.82
C PRO A 188 15.84 -20.69 3.43
N VAL A 189 15.09 -20.28 2.41
CA VAL A 189 13.97 -21.06 1.95
C VAL A 189 14.36 -21.90 0.73
N SER A 190 13.97 -23.16 0.76
CA SER A 190 14.15 -24.10 -0.33
C SER A 190 13.34 -23.66 -1.55
N LEU A 191 13.93 -23.74 -2.74
CA LEU A 191 13.20 -23.51 -4.00
C LEU A 191 11.98 -24.42 -4.12
N ARG A 192 12.03 -25.65 -3.58
CA ARG A 192 10.90 -26.59 -3.60
C ARG A 192 9.68 -26.11 -2.83
N SER A 193 9.87 -25.26 -1.83
CA SER A 193 8.74 -24.71 -1.07
C SER A 193 8.09 -23.50 -1.76
N VAL A 194 8.76 -22.89 -2.75
CA VAL A 194 8.30 -21.64 -3.40
C VAL A 194 7.87 -21.86 -4.85
N ILE A 195 8.38 -22.91 -5.49
CA ILE A 195 8.10 -23.28 -6.87
C ILE A 195 7.43 -24.65 -6.86
N ASP A 196 6.31 -24.75 -7.56
CA ASP A 196 5.63 -26.02 -7.83
C ASP A 196 6.59 -27.07 -8.42
N ASP A 197 6.37 -28.36 -8.12
CA ASP A 197 7.28 -29.45 -8.50
C ASP A 197 7.50 -29.50 -10.02
N PHE A 198 6.43 -29.31 -10.80
CA PHE A 198 6.51 -29.22 -12.27
C PHE A 198 7.13 -27.89 -12.75
N GLY A 199 7.16 -26.87 -11.90
CA GLY A 199 7.73 -25.54 -12.17
C GLY A 199 9.24 -25.43 -11.91
N LEU A 200 9.84 -26.36 -11.16
CA LEU A 200 11.29 -26.38 -10.87
C LEU A 200 12.15 -26.85 -12.04
N GLY A 201 11.61 -27.75 -12.86
CA GLY A 201 12.33 -28.41 -13.94
C GLY A 201 11.73 -28.31 -15.35
N PRO A 202 11.00 -27.24 -15.73
CA PRO A 202 10.39 -27.19 -17.05
C PRO A 202 11.48 -27.15 -18.12
N ASN A 203 11.41 -28.07 -19.10
CA ASN A 203 12.20 -27.98 -20.32
C ASN A 203 11.73 -26.78 -21.16
N LYS A 204 10.40 -26.58 -21.20
CA LYS A 204 9.70 -25.44 -21.80
C LYS A 204 8.48 -25.14 -20.94
N ARG A 205 8.28 -23.89 -20.52
CA ARG A 205 7.10 -23.50 -19.73
C ARG A 205 5.87 -23.40 -20.63
N ALA A 206 4.75 -23.96 -20.19
CA ALA A 206 3.46 -23.73 -20.83
C ALA A 206 3.04 -22.28 -20.59
N CYS A 207 2.74 -21.55 -21.67
CA CYS A 207 2.22 -20.19 -21.60
C CYS A 207 0.75 -20.23 -22.01
N HIS A 208 -0.15 -19.81 -21.12
CA HIS A 208 -1.56 -19.67 -21.42
C HIS A 208 -1.88 -18.17 -21.53
N PHE A 209 -2.26 -17.73 -22.73
CA PHE A 209 -2.67 -16.35 -22.98
C PHE A 209 -4.19 -16.25 -22.91
N ASP A 210 -4.68 -15.49 -21.93
CA ASP A 210 -6.10 -15.18 -21.83
C ASP A 210 -6.46 -14.15 -22.93
N PRO A 211 -7.45 -14.44 -23.79
CA PRO A 211 -7.77 -13.62 -24.96
C PRO A 211 -8.27 -12.22 -24.60
N ARG A 212 -8.53 -11.92 -23.32
CA ARG A 212 -8.88 -10.58 -22.84
C ARG A 212 -7.68 -9.64 -22.75
N PHE A 213 -6.45 -10.15 -22.79
CA PHE A 213 -5.22 -9.35 -22.71
C PHE A 213 -4.43 -9.46 -24.02
N ALA A 214 -3.45 -8.57 -24.18
CA ALA A 214 -2.55 -8.63 -25.34
C ALA A 214 -1.81 -9.97 -25.39
N VAL A 215 -1.65 -10.50 -26.61
CA VAL A 215 -0.91 -11.73 -26.89
C VAL A 215 0.47 -11.35 -27.44
N PRO A 216 1.58 -11.89 -26.91
CA PRO A 216 2.92 -11.54 -27.37
C PRO A 216 3.31 -12.26 -28.65
N GLU A 217 4.26 -11.67 -29.39
CA GLU A 217 5.07 -12.38 -30.38
C GLU A 217 5.97 -13.39 -29.66
N ILE A 218 5.95 -14.65 -30.09
CA ILE A 218 6.71 -15.75 -29.48
C ILE A 218 7.91 -16.09 -30.36
N ASP A 219 9.10 -16.10 -29.76
CA ASP A 219 10.34 -16.50 -30.39
C ASP A 219 11.08 -17.50 -29.48
N ASP A 220 11.14 -18.74 -29.94
CA ASP A 220 11.77 -19.87 -29.25
C ASP A 220 13.18 -20.19 -29.77
N GLU A 221 13.66 -19.47 -30.80
CA GLU A 221 14.85 -19.85 -31.57
C GLU A 221 16.03 -18.90 -31.34
N THR A 222 15.80 -17.58 -31.43
CA THR A 222 16.92 -16.61 -31.50
C THR A 222 17.77 -16.55 -30.24
N LEU A 223 17.19 -16.85 -29.09
CA LEU A 223 17.84 -16.78 -27.78
C LEU A 223 17.70 -18.07 -26.98
N PHE A 224 17.53 -19.21 -27.68
CA PHE A 224 17.51 -20.52 -27.04
C PHE A 224 18.71 -20.67 -26.08
N PRO A 225 18.52 -21.11 -24.81
CA PRO A 225 17.33 -21.77 -24.28
C PRO A 225 16.23 -20.86 -23.69
N TYR A 226 16.34 -19.53 -23.80
CA TYR A 226 15.23 -18.64 -23.42
C TYR A 226 14.12 -18.70 -24.46
N ARG A 227 12.88 -18.67 -23.99
CA ARG A 227 11.73 -18.30 -24.81
C ARG A 227 11.50 -16.80 -24.67
N LYS A 228 11.46 -16.08 -25.79
CA LYS A 228 11.25 -14.63 -25.83
C LYS A 228 9.78 -14.35 -26.18
N LEU A 229 9.11 -13.59 -25.32
CA LEU A 229 7.75 -13.10 -25.52
C LEU A 229 7.79 -11.57 -25.65
N THR A 230 7.39 -11.04 -26.80
CA THR A 230 7.44 -9.58 -27.05
C THR A 230 6.05 -9.00 -27.19
N TYR A 231 5.69 -8.08 -26.29
CA TYR A 231 4.47 -7.28 -26.36
C TYR A 231 4.82 -5.93 -26.99
N ARG A 232 4.25 -5.60 -28.15
CA ARG A 232 4.43 -4.29 -28.79
C ARG A 232 3.23 -3.41 -28.51
N ILE A 233 3.49 -2.19 -28.05
CA ILE A 233 2.46 -1.16 -27.83
C ILE A 233 2.72 -0.05 -28.84
N PRO A 234 1.91 0.05 -29.92
CA PRO A 234 2.15 0.98 -31.02
C PRO A 234 2.31 2.44 -30.57
N GLY A 235 3.38 3.10 -31.02
CA GLY A 235 3.70 4.49 -30.67
C GLY A 235 4.18 4.71 -29.22
N VAL A 236 4.34 3.64 -28.45
CA VAL A 236 4.69 3.70 -27.02
C VAL A 236 6.01 2.98 -26.73
N GLY A 237 6.14 1.72 -27.15
CA GLY A 237 7.32 0.93 -26.85
C GLY A 237 7.06 -0.57 -26.91
N SER A 238 7.90 -1.35 -26.23
CA SER A 238 7.78 -2.80 -26.16
C SER A 238 8.13 -3.34 -24.78
N ILE A 239 7.59 -4.52 -24.48
CA ILE A 239 7.91 -5.27 -23.27
C ILE A 239 8.35 -6.66 -23.70
N THR A 240 9.59 -7.03 -23.39
CA THR A 240 10.19 -8.32 -23.72
C THR A 240 10.32 -9.15 -22.46
N HIS A 241 9.66 -10.31 -22.42
CA HIS A 241 9.74 -11.28 -21.33
C HIS A 241 10.56 -12.49 -21.79
N PHE A 242 11.73 -12.67 -21.18
CA PHE A 242 12.59 -13.83 -21.36
C PHE A 242 12.22 -14.89 -20.32
N VAL A 243 11.52 -15.92 -20.78
CA VAL A 243 11.02 -17.01 -19.95
C VAL A 243 12.13 -18.02 -19.71
N ALA A 244 12.50 -18.22 -18.45
CA ALA A 244 13.57 -19.13 -18.06
C ALA A 244 13.08 -20.58 -17.91
N ASN A 245 14.01 -21.51 -18.12
CA ASN A 245 13.79 -22.94 -18.02
C ASN A 245 14.82 -23.60 -17.08
N ARG A 246 14.72 -24.93 -16.91
CA ARG A 246 15.64 -25.69 -16.07
C ARG A 246 17.10 -25.47 -16.45
N THR A 247 17.42 -25.52 -17.74
CA THR A 247 18.79 -25.39 -18.27
C THR A 247 19.39 -24.02 -17.97
N ILE A 248 18.58 -22.97 -17.85
CA ILE A 248 19.00 -21.63 -17.46
C ILE A 248 19.18 -21.55 -15.95
N ASN A 249 18.16 -21.98 -15.21
CA ASN A 249 18.09 -21.81 -13.76
C ASN A 249 19.17 -22.61 -13.00
N SER A 250 19.51 -23.79 -13.50
CA SER A 250 20.44 -24.73 -12.86
C SER A 250 21.91 -24.59 -13.27
N ARG A 251 22.26 -23.63 -14.14
CA ARG A 251 23.67 -23.39 -14.49
C ARG A 251 24.46 -23.00 -13.25
N PRO A 252 25.77 -23.30 -13.20
CA PRO A 252 26.66 -22.72 -12.19
C PRO A 252 26.50 -21.19 -12.16
N ASN A 253 26.33 -20.62 -10.96
CA ASN A 253 26.05 -19.19 -10.75
C ASN A 253 24.73 -18.72 -11.39
N GLY A 254 23.83 -19.65 -11.72
CA GLY A 254 22.51 -19.40 -12.30
C GLY A 254 21.50 -18.85 -11.29
N PRO A 255 20.27 -18.55 -11.74
CA PRO A 255 19.17 -18.11 -10.88
C PRO A 255 18.96 -18.91 -9.59
N ASN A 256 19.16 -20.24 -9.62
CA ASN A 256 19.04 -21.07 -8.43
C ASN A 256 20.09 -20.70 -7.36
N ASP A 257 21.35 -20.54 -7.77
CA ASP A 257 22.46 -20.20 -6.87
C ASP A 257 22.33 -18.78 -6.36
N LEU A 258 21.99 -17.84 -7.26
CA LEU A 258 21.78 -16.44 -6.92
C LEU A 258 20.66 -16.29 -5.88
N PHE A 259 19.53 -16.97 -6.05
CA PHE A 259 18.45 -16.96 -5.06
C PHE A 259 18.90 -17.54 -3.72
N ARG A 260 19.72 -18.60 -3.70
CA ARG A 260 20.26 -19.15 -2.44
C ARG A 260 21.18 -18.13 -1.75
N GLN A 261 22.07 -17.48 -2.49
CA GLN A 261 23.05 -16.53 -1.96
C GLN A 261 22.37 -15.26 -1.42
N LEU A 262 21.44 -14.69 -2.19
CA LEU A 262 20.67 -13.52 -1.77
C LEU A 262 19.80 -13.78 -0.52
N GLN A 263 19.57 -15.05 -0.17
CA GLN A 263 18.83 -15.38 1.05
C GLN A 263 19.65 -15.30 2.33
N VAL A 264 20.95 -15.55 2.24
CA VAL A 264 21.87 -15.69 3.37
C VAL A 264 22.58 -14.39 3.68
N ALA A 265 22.94 -13.63 2.64
CA ALA A 265 23.62 -12.35 2.78
C ALA A 265 22.70 -11.24 3.31
N ASP A 266 23.25 -10.36 4.15
CA ASP A 266 22.56 -9.15 4.64
C ASP A 266 22.93 -7.94 3.77
N PHE A 267 22.03 -7.59 2.87
CA PHE A 267 22.18 -6.43 1.98
C PHE A 267 21.69 -5.12 2.62
N GLY A 268 21.18 -5.15 3.86
CA GLY A 268 20.60 -3.97 4.50
C GLY A 268 19.20 -3.62 3.99
N LEU A 269 18.45 -4.62 3.51
CA LEU A 269 17.06 -4.45 3.06
C LEU A 269 16.19 -3.83 4.16
N ARG A 270 15.50 -2.74 3.83
CA ARG A 270 14.59 -2.04 4.75
C ARG A 270 13.36 -1.48 4.05
N ARG A 271 12.30 -1.24 4.81
CA ARG A 271 11.09 -0.55 4.37
C ARG A 271 11.26 0.94 4.59
N TYR A 272 10.91 1.73 3.60
CA TYR A 272 11.14 3.18 3.65
C TYR A 272 9.83 3.94 3.80
N PRO A 273 9.84 5.14 4.42
CA PRO A 273 8.64 5.95 4.56
C PRO A 273 8.13 6.42 3.18
N LEU A 274 6.86 6.18 2.89
CA LEU A 274 6.20 6.75 1.72
C LEU A 274 6.28 8.29 1.82
N GLN A 275 7.03 8.92 0.93
CA GLN A 275 6.88 10.36 0.72
C GLN A 275 5.49 10.58 0.11
N GLN A 276 4.87 11.72 0.38
CA GLN A 276 3.52 12.01 -0.12
C GLN A 276 3.47 11.95 -1.64
N SER A 277 3.13 10.80 -2.20
CA SER A 277 2.69 10.70 -3.57
C SER A 277 1.24 11.17 -3.64
N VAL A 278 1.07 12.44 -3.99
CA VAL A 278 0.11 12.96 -4.99
C VAL A 278 -0.10 14.46 -4.71
N GLY A 279 0.49 15.30 -5.56
CA GLY A 279 0.12 16.69 -5.75
C GLY A 279 1.06 17.72 -5.11
N LYS A 280 1.91 18.34 -5.94
CA LYS A 280 2.46 19.67 -5.67
C LYS A 280 1.30 20.67 -5.45
N ARG A 281 0.72 20.76 -4.24
CA ARG A 281 -0.20 21.82 -3.79
C ARG A 281 -0.61 21.76 -2.30
N ALA A 282 0.27 21.31 -1.41
CA ALA A 282 0.01 21.35 0.05
C ALA A 282 0.62 22.58 0.75
N ASN A 283 0.98 23.64 0.02
CA ASN A 283 1.47 24.91 0.57
C ASN A 283 0.49 26.05 0.27
N LEU A 284 -0.76 25.92 0.73
CA LEU A 284 -1.65 27.03 1.08
C LEU A 284 -3.01 26.41 1.39
N LEU A 285 -3.26 26.07 2.64
CA LEU A 285 -4.56 26.01 3.31
C LEU A 285 -4.34 25.32 4.66
N SER A 286 -4.89 25.92 5.71
CA SER A 286 -4.68 25.52 7.09
C SER A 286 -4.83 24.01 7.30
N LYS A 287 -3.89 23.42 8.04
CA LYS A 287 -3.77 21.99 8.37
C LYS A 287 -5.06 21.33 8.87
N THR A 288 -6.04 22.11 9.30
CA THR A 288 -7.27 21.64 9.93
C THR A 288 -8.33 21.14 8.94
N ILE A 289 -8.38 21.63 7.69
CA ILE A 289 -9.49 21.33 6.76
C ILE A 289 -9.16 20.18 5.77
N LEU A 290 -7.87 19.92 5.49
CA LEU A 290 -7.48 18.92 4.48
C LEU A 290 -7.71 17.45 4.92
N VAL A 291 -7.82 17.20 6.23
CA VAL A 291 -8.01 15.85 6.79
C VAL A 291 -9.38 15.26 6.44
N LEU A 292 -10.39 16.10 6.20
CA LEU A 292 -11.78 15.63 6.02
C LEU A 292 -12.18 15.33 4.58
N LEU A 293 -11.42 15.77 3.56
CA LEU A 293 -11.91 15.77 2.17
C LEU A 293 -11.06 15.00 1.15
N THR A 294 -10.02 14.29 1.58
CA THR A 294 -9.24 13.44 0.67
C THR A 294 -9.07 12.03 1.23
N HIS A 295 -9.74 11.05 0.61
CA HIS A 295 -9.59 9.61 0.85
C HIS A 295 -8.18 9.05 0.45
N LYS A 296 -7.15 9.90 0.39
CA LYS A 296 -5.78 9.55 -0.04
C LYS A 296 -4.70 10.25 0.80
N SER A 297 -4.95 10.49 2.08
CA SER A 297 -3.91 10.92 3.01
C SER A 297 -3.18 9.69 3.56
N SER A 298 -2.06 9.33 2.93
CA SER A 298 -1.09 8.42 3.56
C SER A 298 -0.68 9.04 4.91
N VAL A 299 -0.93 8.32 6.01
CA VAL A 299 -0.59 8.77 7.36
C VAL A 299 0.93 8.96 7.42
N ALA A 300 1.40 10.11 7.93
CA ALA A 300 2.82 10.37 8.10
C ALA A 300 3.48 9.21 8.87
N GLY A 301 4.56 8.65 8.34
CA GLY A 301 5.23 7.46 8.88
C GLY A 301 4.77 6.12 8.29
N THR A 302 3.85 6.12 7.32
CA THR A 302 3.52 4.90 6.54
C THR A 302 4.76 4.43 5.78
N LEU A 303 5.10 3.13 5.87
CA LEU A 303 6.23 2.53 5.17
C LEU A 303 5.77 1.82 3.88
N THR A 304 6.68 1.66 2.91
CA THR A 304 6.52 0.75 1.76
C THR A 304 6.09 -0.64 2.21
N ALA A 305 5.39 -1.42 1.38
CA ALA A 305 5.11 -2.81 1.73
C ALA A 305 6.38 -3.66 1.63
N HIS A 306 7.07 -3.58 0.50
CA HIS A 306 8.33 -4.26 0.19
C HIS A 306 9.52 -3.66 0.97
N PHE A 307 10.55 -4.48 1.15
CA PHE A 307 11.87 -4.04 1.57
C PHE A 307 12.70 -3.69 0.34
N ALA A 308 13.57 -2.69 0.45
CA ALA A 308 14.41 -2.25 -0.65
C ALA A 308 15.85 -1.96 -0.22
N VAL A 309 16.78 -2.08 -1.16
CA VAL A 309 18.13 -1.55 -1.11
C VAL A 309 18.52 -1.16 -2.53
N ASN A 310 19.24 -0.04 -2.68
CA ASN A 310 19.64 0.49 -3.98
C ASN A 310 21.16 0.51 -4.14
N TYR A 311 21.61 0.23 -5.36
CA TYR A 311 23.00 0.31 -5.77
C TYR A 311 23.13 1.16 -7.04
N GLY A 312 24.23 1.89 -7.16
CA GLY A 312 24.48 2.83 -8.27
C GLY A 312 23.88 4.21 -7.98
N MET A 313 23.25 4.80 -8.99
CA MET A 313 22.65 6.13 -8.89
C MET A 313 21.53 6.19 -7.82
N PRO A 314 21.37 7.30 -7.06
CA PRO A 314 20.32 7.39 -6.05
C PRO A 314 18.91 7.36 -6.61
N TYR A 315 18.12 6.38 -6.16
CA TYR A 315 16.72 6.19 -6.53
C TYR A 315 15.79 7.29 -5.97
N LYS A 316 14.95 7.90 -6.83
CA LYS A 316 13.95 8.91 -6.43
C LYS A 316 12.53 8.54 -6.87
N TYR A 317 12.08 7.34 -6.52
CA TYR A 317 10.66 7.01 -6.57
C TYR A 317 9.91 7.70 -5.39
N ILE A 318 8.63 7.40 -5.17
CA ILE A 318 7.78 7.86 -4.04
C ILE A 318 8.49 7.74 -2.66
N VAL A 319 9.66 7.09 -2.58
CA VAL A 319 10.57 7.12 -1.45
C VAL A 319 12.02 7.34 -1.87
N SER A 320 12.74 8.17 -1.11
CA SER A 320 14.21 8.25 -1.15
C SER A 320 14.82 7.01 -0.49
N VAL A 321 15.47 6.17 -1.28
CA VAL A 321 16.20 4.98 -0.82
C VAL A 321 17.68 5.35 -0.75
N ASP A 322 18.37 5.17 0.39
CA ASP A 322 19.82 5.43 0.41
C ASP A 322 20.50 4.43 -0.55
N SER A 323 21.36 4.97 -1.43
CA SER A 323 22.05 4.19 -2.46
C SER A 323 23.51 3.97 -2.10
N ARG A 324 24.02 2.78 -2.40
CA ARG A 324 25.45 2.44 -2.32
C ARG A 324 26.07 2.49 -3.71
N PRO A 325 27.33 2.91 -3.88
CA PRO A 325 27.96 2.83 -5.19
C PRO A 325 28.11 1.38 -5.65
N PHE A 326 28.16 1.13 -6.96
CA PHE A 326 28.39 -0.22 -7.49
C PHE A 326 29.75 -0.80 -7.08
N THR A 327 30.74 0.04 -6.77
CA THR A 327 32.04 -0.41 -6.23
C THR A 327 31.91 -1.18 -4.93
N ASP A 328 30.84 -0.91 -4.16
CA ASP A 328 30.57 -1.54 -2.87
C ASP A 328 29.50 -2.64 -3.00
N ALA A 329 29.02 -2.90 -4.22
CA ALA A 329 28.02 -3.91 -4.48
C ALA A 329 28.65 -5.31 -4.40
N PRO A 330 28.09 -6.22 -3.58
CA PRO A 330 28.60 -7.57 -3.46
C PRO A 330 28.38 -8.39 -4.73
N ASP A 331 29.08 -9.52 -4.84
CA ASP A 331 29.11 -10.36 -6.05
C ASP A 331 27.71 -10.79 -6.52
N GLU A 332 26.77 -11.03 -5.61
CA GLU A 332 25.39 -11.38 -5.97
C GLU A 332 24.68 -10.25 -6.72
N ILE A 333 24.92 -9.01 -6.31
CA ILE A 333 24.35 -7.82 -6.96
C ILE A 333 25.01 -7.61 -8.32
N GLN A 334 26.32 -7.80 -8.41
CA GLN A 334 27.06 -7.72 -9.68
C GLN A 334 26.61 -8.78 -10.68
N GLN A 335 26.36 -10.01 -10.22
CA GLN A 335 25.82 -11.08 -11.06
C GLN A 335 24.42 -10.76 -11.56
N ALA A 336 23.55 -10.20 -10.71
CA ALA A 336 22.23 -9.75 -11.13
C ALA A 336 22.31 -8.60 -12.15
N LEU A 337 23.18 -7.61 -11.91
CA LEU A 337 23.46 -6.50 -12.81
C LEU A 337 23.90 -6.98 -14.19
N GLY A 338 24.82 -7.95 -14.25
CA GLY A 338 25.28 -8.53 -15.52
C GLY A 338 24.15 -9.21 -16.31
N ARG A 339 23.25 -9.93 -15.64
CA ARG A 339 22.08 -10.58 -16.29
C ARG A 339 21.09 -9.58 -16.85
N LEU A 340 20.81 -8.55 -16.06
CA LEU A 340 19.89 -7.48 -16.43
C LEU A 340 20.45 -6.66 -17.59
N THR A 341 21.76 -6.35 -17.56
CA THR A 341 22.47 -5.68 -18.65
C THR A 341 22.39 -6.49 -19.94
N TRP A 342 22.65 -7.79 -19.88
CA TRP A 342 22.52 -8.69 -21.03
C TRP A 342 21.08 -8.71 -21.57
N ALA A 343 20.07 -8.82 -20.71
CA ALA A 343 18.67 -8.84 -21.12
C ALA A 343 18.28 -7.54 -21.82
N THR A 344 18.70 -6.39 -21.27
CA THR A 344 18.48 -5.07 -21.86
C THR A 344 19.10 -4.98 -23.25
N GLU A 345 20.37 -5.36 -23.39
CA GLU A 345 21.08 -5.34 -24.67
C GLU A 345 20.37 -6.19 -25.73
N ARG A 346 19.93 -7.40 -25.38
CA ARG A 346 19.22 -8.32 -26.30
C ARG A 346 17.82 -7.82 -26.67
N ALA A 347 17.12 -7.15 -25.75
CA ALA A 347 15.80 -6.58 -26.03
C ALA A 347 15.90 -5.35 -26.94
N VAL A 348 16.85 -4.45 -26.67
CA VAL A 348 17.07 -3.20 -27.42
C VAL A 348 17.65 -3.47 -28.81
N ALA A 349 18.51 -4.49 -28.97
CA ALA A 349 19.02 -4.88 -30.29
C ALA A 349 17.90 -5.18 -31.30
N GLY A 350 16.74 -5.63 -30.83
CA GLY A 350 15.56 -5.89 -31.68
C GLY A 350 14.68 -4.67 -31.98
N SER A 351 14.90 -3.51 -31.33
CA SER A 351 14.14 -2.28 -31.57
C SER A 351 14.82 -1.32 -32.54
N GLY A 352 16.14 -1.44 -32.71
CA GLY A 352 16.96 -0.51 -33.51
C GLY A 352 17.42 0.72 -32.72
N ASP A 353 17.09 0.80 -31.43
CA ASP A 353 17.53 1.89 -30.55
C ASP A 353 18.96 1.66 -30.03
N THR A 354 19.58 2.73 -29.52
CA THR A 354 20.91 2.62 -28.91
C THR A 354 20.81 1.99 -27.54
N PHE A 355 21.61 0.96 -27.29
CA PHE A 355 21.75 0.37 -25.98
C PHE A 355 22.37 1.39 -25.01
N LEU A 356 21.67 1.63 -23.90
CA LEU A 356 22.16 2.43 -22.78
C LEU A 356 22.45 1.48 -21.61
N PRO A 357 23.70 1.46 -21.11
CA PRO A 357 24.03 0.63 -19.96
C PRO A 357 23.30 1.16 -18.73
N PRO A 358 22.80 0.26 -17.87
CA PRO A 358 22.17 0.67 -16.63
C PRO A 358 23.16 1.30 -15.67
N ASN A 359 22.66 2.22 -14.86
CA ASN A 359 23.46 2.87 -13.82
C ASN A 359 22.84 2.76 -12.43
N GLU A 360 21.74 2.01 -12.31
CA GLU A 360 21.02 1.78 -11.06
C GLU A 360 20.48 0.35 -10.99
N LEU A 361 20.55 -0.23 -9.79
CA LEU A 361 19.93 -1.51 -9.45
C LEU A 361 19.23 -1.41 -8.10
N LEU A 362 17.91 -1.52 -8.13
CA LEU A 362 17.03 -1.60 -6.98
C LEU A 362 16.70 -3.05 -6.70
N MET A 363 17.09 -3.54 -5.53
CA MET A 363 16.74 -4.87 -5.06
C MET A 363 15.54 -4.77 -4.11
N LEU A 364 14.45 -5.43 -4.48
CA LEU A 364 13.22 -5.50 -3.70
C LEU A 364 13.06 -6.89 -3.09
N GLY A 365 12.77 -6.92 -1.79
CA GLY A 365 12.44 -8.13 -1.04
C GLY A 365 10.98 -8.13 -0.62
N TYR A 366 10.28 -9.22 -0.91
CA TYR A 366 8.88 -9.41 -0.56
C TYR A 366 8.74 -10.58 0.42
N PHE A 367 7.86 -10.42 1.40
CA PHE A 367 7.34 -11.53 2.21
C PHE A 367 5.98 -11.99 1.66
N GLU A 368 5.40 -13.02 2.27
CA GLU A 368 4.07 -13.51 1.92
C GLU A 368 3.04 -12.38 1.88
N ASP A 369 2.16 -12.41 0.86
CA ASP A 369 1.10 -11.43 0.60
C ASP A 369 1.55 -9.97 0.36
N MET A 370 2.86 -9.70 0.32
CA MET A 370 3.34 -8.38 -0.05
C MET A 370 3.12 -8.11 -1.54
N LYS A 371 2.75 -6.87 -1.86
CA LYS A 371 2.54 -6.43 -3.23
C LYS A 371 2.99 -5.00 -3.42
N ILE A 372 3.31 -4.66 -4.66
CA ILE A 372 3.45 -3.27 -5.10
C ILE A 372 2.27 -2.96 -6.01
N GLY A 373 1.45 -1.99 -5.59
CA GLY A 373 0.28 -1.57 -6.38
C GLY A 373 0.70 -0.83 -7.65
N TYR A 374 -0.28 -0.46 -8.48
CA TYR A 374 -0.03 0.30 -9.70
C TYR A 374 0.85 1.53 -9.45
N HIS A 375 1.96 1.59 -10.17
CA HIS A 375 2.94 2.65 -10.16
C HIS A 375 3.59 2.82 -11.53
N ASP A 376 4.25 3.95 -11.71
CA ASP A 376 5.17 4.14 -12.82
C ASP A 376 6.57 4.44 -12.33
N ASP A 377 7.54 3.94 -13.08
CA ASP A 377 8.95 4.17 -12.82
C ASP A 377 9.44 5.48 -13.45
N GLY A 378 8.58 6.19 -14.21
CA GLY A 378 8.89 7.38 -14.98
C GLY A 378 9.29 8.59 -14.13
N GLU A 379 10.56 8.66 -13.75
CA GLU A 379 11.23 9.88 -13.33
C GLU A 379 11.64 10.68 -14.58
N SER A 380 11.65 12.02 -14.50
CA SER A 380 12.05 12.86 -15.63
C SER A 380 13.50 12.64 -16.09
N SER A 381 14.30 11.96 -15.28
CA SER A 381 15.70 11.61 -15.55
C SER A 381 15.91 10.12 -15.85
N LEU A 382 14.84 9.31 -15.87
CA LEU A 382 14.96 7.89 -16.14
C LEU A 382 15.19 7.64 -17.64
N GLY A 383 16.08 6.71 -17.95
CA GLY A 383 16.28 6.24 -19.33
C GLY A 383 15.04 5.53 -19.91
N PRO A 384 15.07 5.18 -21.21
CA PRO A 384 13.95 4.55 -21.88
C PRO A 384 13.74 3.08 -21.48
N THR A 385 14.66 2.49 -20.72
CA THR A 385 14.68 1.04 -20.48
C THR A 385 14.69 0.72 -19.01
N ILE A 386 13.86 -0.25 -18.62
CA ILE A 386 13.87 -0.86 -17.30
C ILE A 386 13.95 -2.36 -17.51
N ALA A 387 14.84 -3.04 -16.78
CA ALA A 387 14.86 -4.49 -16.75
C ALA A 387 14.53 -5.01 -15.35
N THR A 388 13.98 -6.21 -15.27
CA THR A 388 13.64 -6.87 -14.01
C THR A 388 14.06 -8.33 -14.05
N LEU A 389 14.60 -8.83 -12.94
CA LEU A 389 14.88 -10.24 -12.70
C LEU A 389 14.00 -10.71 -11.54
N SER A 390 13.20 -11.75 -11.78
CA SER A 390 12.36 -12.37 -10.75
C SER A 390 12.99 -13.64 -10.20
N LEU A 391 13.18 -13.70 -8.88
CA LEU A 391 13.72 -14.87 -8.18
C LEU A 391 12.80 -15.28 -7.03
N GLY A 392 12.38 -16.54 -7.02
CA GLY A 392 11.64 -17.13 -5.90
C GLY A 392 10.26 -17.62 -6.36
N ALA A 393 9.22 -17.30 -5.58
CA ALA A 393 7.86 -17.70 -5.89
C ALA A 393 7.34 -17.05 -7.18
N LYS A 394 6.31 -17.68 -7.75
CA LYS A 394 5.59 -17.20 -8.93
C LYS A 394 4.78 -15.94 -8.61
N SER A 395 4.90 -14.92 -9.45
CA SER A 395 4.15 -13.67 -9.34
C SER A 395 3.44 -13.31 -10.64
N VAL A 396 2.61 -12.27 -10.59
CA VAL A 396 1.89 -11.72 -11.74
C VAL A 396 2.20 -10.24 -11.84
N MET A 397 2.65 -9.83 -13.03
CA MET A 397 2.78 -8.43 -13.40
C MET A 397 1.63 -8.04 -14.32
N SER A 398 0.95 -6.93 -14.00
CA SER A 398 -0.13 -6.38 -14.80
C SER A 398 0.21 -4.95 -15.21
N ILE A 399 -0.08 -4.61 -16.47
CA ILE A 399 0.28 -3.35 -17.09
C ILE A 399 -0.98 -2.73 -17.66
N ARG A 400 -1.19 -1.43 -17.40
CA ARG A 400 -2.34 -0.67 -17.91
C ARG A 400 -1.98 0.78 -18.17
N MET A 401 -2.78 1.43 -19.01
CA MET A 401 -2.65 2.86 -19.26
C MET A 401 -2.98 3.67 -17.98
N LYS A 402 -2.19 4.71 -17.68
CA LYS A 402 -2.49 5.56 -16.50
C LYS A 402 -3.84 6.26 -16.70
N TYR A 403 -4.57 6.43 -15.58
CA TYR A 403 -5.88 7.07 -15.53
C TYR A 403 -6.01 8.31 -16.43
N LYS A 404 -5.00 9.20 -16.36
CA LYS A 404 -5.06 10.50 -17.02
C LYS A 404 -4.98 10.42 -18.54
N TYR A 405 -4.22 9.47 -19.09
CA TYR A 405 -4.10 9.26 -20.53
C TYR A 405 -5.29 8.47 -21.06
N TYR A 406 -5.75 7.47 -20.29
CA TYR A 406 -6.95 6.70 -20.62
C TYR A 406 -8.18 7.60 -20.74
N ASN A 407 -8.43 8.43 -19.72
CA ASN A 407 -9.60 9.31 -19.69
C ASN A 407 -9.40 10.66 -20.41
N GLY A 408 -8.18 11.02 -20.83
CA GLY A 408 -7.87 12.34 -21.41
C GLY A 408 -7.95 13.51 -20.42
N LEU A 409 -8.11 13.24 -19.13
CA LEU A 409 -8.24 14.22 -18.06
C LEU A 409 -7.65 13.70 -16.74
N SER A 410 -7.16 14.60 -15.91
CA SER A 410 -6.72 14.28 -14.55
C SER A 410 -7.90 13.90 -13.64
N LYS A 411 -7.62 13.29 -12.48
CA LYS A 411 -8.65 13.01 -11.46
C LYS A 411 -9.37 14.28 -10.96
N ALA A 412 -8.72 15.44 -11.06
CA ALA A 412 -9.30 16.76 -10.79
C ALA A 412 -10.13 17.33 -11.96
N LYS A 413 -10.44 16.51 -12.97
CA LYS A 413 -11.19 16.89 -14.19
C LYS A 413 -10.51 17.98 -15.03
N THR A 414 -9.22 18.24 -14.80
CA THR A 414 -8.41 19.12 -15.65
C THR A 414 -7.97 18.37 -16.90
N LEU A 415 -8.23 18.96 -18.07
CA LEU A 415 -7.78 18.45 -19.35
C LEU A 415 -6.25 18.38 -19.43
N LEU A 416 -5.73 17.37 -20.14
CA LEU A 416 -4.30 17.28 -20.41
C LEU A 416 -3.87 18.36 -21.41
N LYS A 417 -2.67 18.93 -21.19
CA LYS A 417 -2.04 19.89 -22.12
C LYS A 417 -1.71 19.20 -23.43
N ASP A 418 -0.96 18.10 -23.33
CA ASP A 418 -0.73 17.18 -24.42
C ASP A 418 -1.62 15.95 -24.26
N ASP A 419 -2.41 15.68 -25.28
CA ASP A 419 -3.32 14.54 -25.35
C ASP A 419 -2.84 13.59 -26.44
N PRO A 420 -2.06 12.55 -26.10
CA PRO A 420 -1.47 11.66 -27.08
C PRO A 420 -2.51 10.82 -27.84
N VAL A 421 -3.73 10.66 -27.31
CA VAL A 421 -4.80 9.80 -27.85
C VAL A 421 -4.27 8.40 -28.20
N LEU A 422 -3.91 7.65 -27.15
CA LEU A 422 -3.35 6.31 -27.25
C LEU A 422 -4.41 5.30 -27.72
N ALA A 423 -3.96 4.21 -28.36
CA ALA A 423 -4.86 3.11 -28.75
C ALA A 423 -5.57 2.52 -27.52
N GLY A 424 -6.85 2.22 -27.64
CA GLY A 424 -7.68 1.69 -26.54
C GLY A 424 -8.07 2.71 -25.47
N CYS A 425 -7.73 4.00 -25.63
CA CYS A 425 -8.13 5.02 -24.66
C CYS A 425 -9.64 5.35 -24.74
N LYS A 426 -10.19 5.94 -23.69
CA LYS A 426 -11.61 6.33 -23.65
C LYS A 426 -11.90 7.39 -24.72
N MET A 427 -12.98 7.16 -25.50
CA MET A 427 -13.38 8.02 -26.63
C MET A 427 -12.26 8.20 -27.67
N GLU A 428 -11.49 7.15 -27.94
CA GLU A 428 -10.35 7.20 -28.86
C GLU A 428 -10.75 7.79 -30.23
N ALA A 429 -11.78 7.24 -30.88
CA ALA A 429 -12.18 7.65 -32.23
C ALA A 429 -12.55 9.13 -32.30
N GLU A 430 -13.37 9.62 -31.36
CA GLU A 430 -13.76 11.03 -31.30
C GLU A 430 -12.57 11.93 -30.98
N ARG A 431 -11.68 11.52 -30.05
CA ARG A 431 -10.48 12.30 -29.72
C ARG A 431 -9.52 12.37 -30.90
N ARG A 432 -9.34 11.28 -31.66
CA ARG A 432 -8.53 11.27 -32.89
C ARG A 432 -9.13 12.20 -33.95
N SER A 433 -10.44 12.13 -34.17
CA SER A 433 -11.15 13.02 -35.09
C SER A 433 -10.96 14.50 -34.72
N LEU A 434 -11.19 14.86 -33.46
CA LEU A 434 -10.97 16.23 -32.97
C LEU A 434 -9.50 16.68 -33.10
N LYS A 435 -8.54 15.78 -32.85
CA LYS A 435 -7.11 16.09 -33.00
C LYS A 435 -6.73 16.30 -34.46
N SER A 436 -7.34 15.56 -35.39
CA SER A 436 -7.19 15.77 -36.83
C SER A 436 -7.76 17.12 -37.27
N GLN A 437 -8.96 17.48 -36.84
CA GLN A 437 -9.58 18.78 -37.17
C GLN A 437 -8.72 19.95 -36.67
N LEU A 438 -8.16 19.83 -35.45
CA LEU A 438 -7.24 20.84 -34.91
C LEU A 438 -5.96 20.92 -35.74
N ALA A 439 -5.37 19.78 -36.13
CA ALA A 439 -4.16 19.74 -36.95
C ALA A 439 -4.38 20.32 -38.36
N ASN A 440 -5.58 20.13 -38.93
CA ASN A 440 -6.00 20.67 -40.21
C ASN A 440 -6.39 22.16 -40.15
N GLY A 441 -6.45 22.76 -38.96
CA GLY A 441 -6.89 24.15 -38.77
C GLY A 441 -8.41 24.37 -38.90
N GLU A 442 -9.20 23.30 -38.93
CA GLU A 442 -10.68 23.36 -39.02
C GLU A 442 -11.31 23.90 -37.73
N ILE A 443 -10.64 23.69 -36.59
CA ILE A 443 -11.05 24.19 -35.28
C ILE A 443 -9.86 24.81 -34.56
N ASP A 444 -10.13 25.82 -33.73
CA ASP A 444 -9.11 26.41 -32.85
C ASP A 444 -8.91 25.60 -31.55
N GLN A 445 -7.87 25.93 -30.80
CA GLN A 445 -7.51 25.26 -29.55
C GLN A 445 -8.62 25.35 -28.48
N ILE A 446 -9.39 26.45 -28.48
CA ILE A 446 -10.49 26.69 -27.53
C ILE A 446 -11.65 25.75 -27.84
N THR A 447 -12.03 25.69 -29.12
CA THR A 447 -13.08 24.82 -29.65
C THR A 447 -12.72 23.35 -29.43
N TYR A 448 -11.49 22.96 -29.75
CA TYR A 448 -10.98 21.61 -29.47
C TYR A 448 -11.12 21.23 -27.99
N ASN A 449 -10.70 22.09 -27.07
CA ASN A 449 -10.80 21.83 -25.64
C ASN A 449 -12.26 21.72 -25.16
N ASN A 450 -13.16 22.55 -25.69
CA ASN A 450 -14.58 22.51 -25.37
C ASN A 450 -15.26 21.24 -25.88
N LEU A 451 -15.00 20.85 -27.12
CA LEU A 451 -15.53 19.62 -27.71
C LEU A 451 -14.99 18.38 -27.00
N ARG A 452 -13.68 18.34 -26.70
CA ARG A 452 -13.07 17.26 -25.92
C ARG A 452 -13.71 17.15 -24.54
N ARG A 453 -13.91 18.26 -23.82
CA ARG A 453 -14.58 18.26 -22.51
C ARG A 453 -15.99 17.68 -22.59
N LYS A 454 -16.77 18.06 -23.61
CA LYS A 454 -18.13 17.52 -23.84
C LYS A 454 -18.09 16.02 -24.13
N ALA A 455 -17.16 15.56 -24.97
CA ALA A 455 -17.00 14.14 -25.27
C ALA A 455 -16.67 13.32 -24.01
N LEU A 456 -15.75 13.80 -23.17
CA LEU A 456 -15.29 13.10 -21.97
C LEU A 456 -16.30 13.07 -20.82
N GLN A 457 -17.31 13.96 -20.83
CA GLN A 457 -18.44 13.93 -19.89
C GLN A 457 -19.40 12.75 -20.15
N LYS A 458 -19.32 12.11 -21.31
CA LYS A 458 -20.11 10.91 -21.62
C LYS A 458 -19.56 9.71 -20.83
N GLY A 459 -20.40 9.16 -19.95
CA GLY A 459 -20.09 7.97 -19.16
C GLY A 459 -19.17 8.20 -17.95
N LYS A 460 -19.17 7.24 -17.03
CA LYS A 460 -18.31 7.29 -15.82
C LYS A 460 -16.83 7.23 -16.21
N CYS A 461 -15.97 7.90 -15.45
CA CYS A 461 -14.52 7.79 -15.59
C CYS A 461 -14.04 6.71 -14.61
N GLY A 462 -13.35 5.70 -15.13
CA GLY A 462 -12.76 4.60 -14.36
C GLY A 462 -11.25 4.52 -14.55
N GLU A 463 -10.62 3.60 -13.83
CA GLU A 463 -9.26 3.19 -14.16
C GLU A 463 -9.25 2.47 -15.52
N ALA A 464 -8.11 2.50 -16.22
CA ALA A 464 -7.97 1.75 -17.46
C ALA A 464 -8.10 0.24 -17.18
N PRO A 465 -8.64 -0.55 -18.12
CA PRO A 465 -8.54 -2.00 -18.06
C PRO A 465 -7.07 -2.44 -18.12
N VAL A 466 -6.79 -3.62 -17.57
CA VAL A 466 -5.48 -4.26 -17.71
C VAL A 466 -5.28 -4.62 -19.18
N GLU A 467 -4.17 -4.20 -19.76
CA GLU A 467 -3.84 -4.43 -21.17
C GLU A 467 -2.95 -5.66 -21.33
N ILE A 468 -1.90 -5.77 -20.50
CA ILE A 468 -0.98 -6.91 -20.49
C ILE A 468 -0.99 -7.53 -19.11
N LYS A 469 -1.08 -8.85 -19.07
CA LYS A 469 -0.95 -9.64 -17.85
C LYS A 469 0.02 -10.78 -18.10
N MET A 470 1.12 -10.79 -17.36
CA MET A 470 2.17 -11.80 -17.50
C MET A 470 2.42 -12.50 -16.16
N GLU A 471 2.74 -13.78 -16.26
CA GLU A 471 3.16 -14.59 -15.12
C GLU A 471 4.68 -14.60 -15.08
N LEU A 472 5.26 -14.19 -13.95
CA LEU A 472 6.69 -14.17 -13.72
C LEU A 472 7.09 -15.38 -12.89
N ASN A 473 8.08 -16.11 -13.37
CA ASN A 473 8.63 -17.29 -12.72
C ASN A 473 10.05 -17.03 -12.26
N HIS A 474 10.54 -17.91 -11.39
CA HIS A 474 11.94 -17.93 -10.99
C HIS A 474 12.88 -17.98 -12.21
N GLY A 475 13.76 -17.00 -12.29
CA GLY A 475 14.77 -16.83 -13.35
C GLY A 475 14.29 -16.02 -14.56
N ASP A 476 13.01 -15.65 -14.61
CA ASP A 476 12.47 -14.85 -15.71
C ASP A 476 13.04 -13.43 -15.67
N LEU A 477 13.28 -12.88 -16.86
CA LEU A 477 13.70 -11.50 -17.05
C LEU A 477 12.64 -10.75 -17.84
N VAL A 478 12.34 -9.51 -17.46
CA VAL A 478 11.41 -8.62 -18.20
C VAL A 478 12.13 -7.33 -18.53
N VAL A 479 12.06 -6.88 -19.78
CA VAL A 479 12.61 -5.61 -20.23
C VAL A 479 11.49 -4.75 -20.81
N MET A 480 11.25 -3.61 -20.19
CA MET A 480 10.34 -2.58 -20.66
C MET A 480 11.14 -1.51 -21.38
N HIS A 481 10.94 -1.32 -22.68
CA HIS A 481 11.71 -0.40 -23.51
C HIS A 481 10.81 0.61 -24.25
N GLY A 482 11.16 1.89 -24.14
CA GLY A 482 10.48 3.04 -24.74
C GLY A 482 10.14 4.10 -23.69
N GLU A 483 10.58 5.34 -23.89
CA GLU A 483 10.33 6.47 -22.96
C GLU A 483 8.83 6.71 -22.72
N ASN A 484 8.03 6.55 -23.78
CA ASN A 484 6.59 6.69 -23.74
C ASN A 484 5.90 5.61 -22.90
N LEU A 485 6.51 4.42 -22.75
CA LEU A 485 5.96 3.35 -21.93
C LEU A 485 5.87 3.78 -20.47
N GLN A 486 6.98 4.29 -19.91
CA GLN A 486 7.02 4.79 -18.54
C GLN A 486 6.18 6.05 -18.35
N THR A 487 6.06 6.86 -19.41
CA THR A 487 5.22 8.07 -19.38
C THR A 487 3.74 7.72 -19.30
N TYR A 488 3.27 6.79 -20.13
CA TYR A 488 1.83 6.56 -20.36
C TYR A 488 1.23 5.38 -19.59
N TYR A 489 2.04 4.40 -19.20
CA TYR A 489 1.60 3.16 -18.57
C TYR A 489 2.08 3.05 -17.13
N GLU A 490 1.31 2.32 -16.33
CA GLU A 490 1.64 1.95 -14.95
C GLU A 490 1.58 0.44 -14.80
N VAL A 491 2.40 -0.08 -13.89
CA VAL A 491 2.58 -1.51 -13.63
C VAL A 491 2.26 -1.82 -12.18
N GLU A 492 1.72 -3.01 -11.93
CA GLU A 492 1.64 -3.59 -10.60
C GLU A 492 2.24 -4.99 -10.61
N ALA A 493 2.79 -5.40 -9.47
CA ALA A 493 3.26 -6.77 -9.25
C ALA A 493 2.70 -7.31 -7.93
N PHE A 494 2.12 -8.49 -8.00
CA PHE A 494 1.60 -9.20 -6.83
C PHE A 494 1.92 -10.68 -6.90
N GLN A 495 2.15 -11.28 -5.74
CA GLN A 495 2.42 -12.71 -5.60
C GLN A 495 1.12 -13.52 -5.65
N LYS A 496 1.16 -14.69 -6.28
CA LYS A 496 0.07 -15.66 -6.11
C LYS A 496 0.17 -16.26 -4.69
N PRO A 497 -0.96 -16.51 -4.00
CA PRO A 497 -0.94 -17.00 -2.63
C PRO A 497 -0.34 -18.41 -2.56
N ARG A 498 0.89 -18.49 -2.06
CA ARG A 498 1.54 -19.60 -1.35
C ARG A 498 2.97 -19.14 -1.01
N ILE A 499 3.46 -19.67 0.10
CA ILE A 499 4.63 -19.19 0.84
C ILE A 499 5.82 -18.85 -0.08
N ILE A 500 6.46 -17.69 0.19
CA ILE A 500 7.92 -17.43 0.19
C ILE A 500 8.44 -16.34 -0.75
N LYS A 501 9.19 -15.42 -0.13
CA LYS A 501 10.33 -14.63 -0.62
C LYS A 501 10.48 -14.56 -2.14
N GLU A 502 10.05 -13.42 -2.68
CA GLU A 502 10.44 -12.99 -4.02
C GLU A 502 11.49 -11.89 -3.88
N MET A 503 12.52 -12.00 -4.71
CA MET A 503 13.49 -10.95 -4.91
C MET A 503 13.33 -10.46 -6.34
N MET A 504 12.88 -9.22 -6.46
CA MET A 504 12.76 -8.52 -7.72
C MET A 504 13.90 -7.52 -7.79
N LEU A 505 14.82 -7.72 -8.73
CA LEU A 505 15.87 -6.74 -8.99
C LEU A 505 15.46 -5.92 -10.20
N THR A 506 15.16 -4.65 -9.98
CA THR A 506 14.81 -3.68 -11.02
C THR A 506 16.03 -2.87 -11.38
N LEU A 507 16.40 -2.95 -12.65
CA LEU A 507 17.51 -2.24 -13.27
C LEU A 507 16.97 -1.04 -14.04
N ARG A 508 17.64 0.10 -13.91
CA ARG A 508 17.26 1.35 -14.56
C ARG A 508 18.44 1.99 -15.29
#